data_AF-A0AAV4B7Y3-F1
#
_entry.id   AF-A0AAV4B7Y3-F1
#
_cell.length_a   1.000
_cell.length_b   1.000
_cell.length_c   1.000
_cell.angle_alpha   90.00
_cell.angle_beta   90.00
_cell.angle_gamma   90.00
#
_symmetry.space_group_name_H-M   'P 1'
#
loop_
_entity.id
_entity.type
_entity.pdbx_description
1 polymer ?
#
loop_
_entity_poly.entity_id
_entity_poly.type
_entity_poly.pdbx_seq_one_letter_code
_entity_poly.pdbx_strand_id
1 'polypeptide(L)'
;MHAKIKDVSGKKIKCSSPGCIKSKDGTILMEKKEILNRWSEYVEDLFKDYGCKRPKIRKNIESPTILTEEVEAAIKKMKNGKATGPDNIDLTTKLLNAIYDSGTIPEDLCKPIFIVLPKTPGATECELHKTISLMSHFTKILLRVLMHRMRKSIRPEISPKQFGFIPDKGTRNAIFTLSVLMERCIEMQKDLHLCFIDYSRAFDKVRHVELLRVLGKLDIDGKDLRVLRNLSWDQTASVRIEGEHSDFKHI
;
A
#
# COMPACT_ATOMS: atom_id res chain seq x y z
N MET A 1 -19.29 12.61 37.66
CA MET A 1 -17.94 13.18 37.89
C MET A 1 -16.98 13.06 36.69
N HIS A 2 -17.25 12.26 35.66
CA HIS A 2 -16.37 12.15 34.47
C HIS A 2 -16.62 13.16 33.34
N ALA A 3 -17.70 13.96 33.41
CA ALA A 3 -18.04 14.94 32.37
C ALA A 3 -17.43 16.35 32.61
N LYS A 4 -17.08 16.71 33.85
CA LYS A 4 -16.57 18.04 34.22
C LYS A 4 -15.03 18.16 34.28
N ILE A 5 -14.28 17.07 34.08
CA ILE A 5 -12.80 17.12 34.00
C ILE A 5 -12.32 17.45 32.57
N LYS A 6 -13.21 17.36 31.56
CA LYS A 6 -12.88 17.73 30.17
C LYS A 6 -12.80 19.25 29.92
N ASP A 7 -13.34 20.08 30.81
CA ASP A 7 -13.35 21.55 30.67
C ASP A 7 -12.19 22.26 31.37
N VAL A 8 -11.35 21.54 32.14
CA VAL A 8 -10.25 22.13 32.91
C VAL A 8 -8.86 21.84 32.31
N SER A 9 -8.76 20.88 31.38
CA SER A 9 -7.53 20.72 30.58
C SER A 9 -7.64 21.59 29.33
N GLY A 10 -7.03 22.78 29.38
CA GLY A 10 -6.92 23.70 28.24
C GLY A 10 -6.64 22.95 26.94
N LYS A 11 -7.28 23.41 25.85
CA LYS A 11 -7.15 22.92 24.48
C LYS A 11 -5.78 22.27 24.28
N LYS A 12 -5.72 20.94 24.20
CA LYS A 12 -4.53 20.25 23.70
C LYS A 12 -4.32 20.80 22.30
N ILE A 13 -3.40 21.74 22.18
CA ILE A 13 -2.73 22.06 20.93
C ILE A 13 -2.21 20.70 20.46
N LYS A 14 -2.84 20.15 19.41
CA LYS A 14 -2.25 19.03 18.69
C LYS A 14 -0.93 19.57 18.20
N CYS A 15 0.16 19.12 18.83
CA CYS A 15 1.51 19.42 18.35
C CYS A 15 1.60 18.77 16.96
N SER A 16 1.36 19.56 15.92
CA SER A 16 1.27 19.15 14.53
C SER A 16 2.47 19.68 13.74
N SER A 17 3.65 19.65 14.35
CA SER A 17 4.90 19.84 13.63
C SER A 17 5.47 18.45 13.37
N PRO A 18 6.01 18.12 12.18
CA PRO A 18 7.01 17.07 12.04
C PRO A 18 8.27 17.58 12.75
N GLY A 19 8.20 17.57 14.07
CA GLY A 19 9.22 18.10 14.96
C GLY A 19 10.36 17.12 14.96
N CYS A 20 11.37 17.44 14.16
CA CYS A 20 12.67 16.81 14.06
C CYS A 20 12.72 15.31 13.69
N ILE A 21 13.64 14.96 12.81
CA ILE A 21 13.90 13.56 12.40
C ILE A 21 15.39 13.26 12.58
N LYS A 22 15.71 12.05 13.02
CA LYS A 22 17.11 11.62 13.11
C LYS A 22 17.69 11.31 11.72
N SER A 23 18.89 11.79 11.47
CA SER A 23 19.74 11.35 10.35
C SER A 23 20.11 9.87 10.49
N LYS A 24 20.83 9.31 9.50
CA LYS A 24 21.35 7.92 9.61
C LYS A 24 22.37 7.79 10.74
N ASP A 25 23.12 8.84 11.02
CA ASP A 25 24.15 8.88 12.08
C ASP A 25 23.58 9.24 13.47
N GLY A 26 22.26 9.41 13.56
CA GLY A 26 21.56 9.69 14.82
C GLY A 26 21.49 11.18 15.21
N THR A 27 22.04 12.09 14.40
CA THR A 27 21.90 13.54 14.61
C THR A 27 20.48 14.00 14.36
N ILE A 28 19.98 14.94 15.17
CA ILE A 28 18.61 15.46 15.06
C ILE A 28 18.59 16.54 13.98
N LEU A 29 17.85 16.29 12.90
CA LEU A 29 17.61 17.25 11.83
C LEU A 29 16.38 18.09 12.17
N MET A 30 16.52 19.41 12.04
CA MET A 30 15.44 20.36 12.33
C MET A 30 15.09 21.23 11.10
N GLU A 31 16.01 21.36 10.15
CA GLU A 31 15.74 22.10 8.92
C GLU A 31 14.83 21.30 7.98
N LYS A 32 13.81 21.96 7.42
CA LYS A 32 12.82 21.31 6.54
C LYS A 32 13.46 20.61 5.35
N LYS A 33 14.45 21.25 4.72
CA LYS A 33 15.16 20.70 3.56
C LYS A 33 15.94 19.44 3.93
N GLU A 34 16.63 19.44 5.07
CA GLU A 34 17.34 18.25 5.57
C GLU A 34 16.38 17.11 5.92
N ILE A 35 15.25 17.43 6.56
CA ILE A 35 14.19 16.46 6.88
C ILE A 35 13.61 15.85 5.60
N LEU A 36 13.31 16.66 4.58
CA LEU A 36 12.82 16.21 3.28
C LEU A 36 13.83 15.28 2.59
N ASN A 37 15.11 15.66 2.57
CA ASN A 37 16.18 14.83 2.00
C ASN A 37 16.30 13.50 2.76
N ARG A 38 16.27 13.54 4.09
CA ARG A 38 16.32 12.35 4.95
C ARG A 38 15.16 11.39 4.69
N TRP A 39 13.97 11.92 4.43
CA TRP A 39 12.82 11.12 4.04
C TRP A 39 12.93 10.56 2.63
N SER A 40 13.41 11.36 1.69
CA SER A 40 13.66 10.92 0.30
C SER A 40 14.63 9.75 0.28
N GLU A 41 15.76 9.85 1.00
CA GLU A 41 16.72 8.75 1.19
C GLU A 41 16.08 7.54 1.86
N TYR A 42 15.24 7.74 2.89
CA TYR A 42 14.59 6.63 3.57
C TYR A 42 13.65 5.86 2.65
N VAL A 43 12.84 6.56 1.86
CA VAL A 43 11.91 5.93 0.90
C VAL A 43 12.68 5.21 -0.20
N GLU A 44 13.74 5.83 -0.71
CA GLU A 44 14.64 5.21 -1.68
C GLU A 44 15.20 3.89 -1.11
N ASP A 45 15.84 3.91 0.06
CA ASP A 45 16.39 2.71 0.70
C ASP A 45 15.31 1.65 1.04
N LEU A 46 14.09 2.10 1.37
CA LEU A 46 13.00 1.22 1.77
C LEU A 46 12.47 0.39 0.60
N PHE A 47 12.37 0.98 -0.59
CA PHE A 47 11.82 0.33 -1.78
C PHE A 47 12.90 -0.16 -2.77
N LYS A 48 14.18 0.16 -2.53
CA LYS A 48 15.30 -0.30 -3.35
C LYS A 48 15.35 -1.82 -3.50
N ASP A 49 14.88 -2.32 -4.64
CA ASP A 49 14.96 -3.74 -5.01
C ASP A 49 16.31 -4.02 -5.70
N TYR A 50 17.38 -4.11 -4.89
CA TYR A 50 18.76 -4.32 -5.36
C TYR A 50 18.87 -5.46 -6.40
N GLY A 51 19.29 -5.12 -7.63
CA GLY A 51 19.76 -6.10 -8.63
C GLY A 51 18.67 -6.97 -9.28
N CYS A 52 17.39 -6.70 -9.02
CA CYS A 52 16.29 -7.47 -9.59
C CYS A 52 16.06 -7.07 -11.06
N LYS A 53 16.49 -7.94 -11.98
CA LYS A 53 16.20 -7.78 -13.42
C LYS A 53 14.69 -7.79 -13.64
N ARG A 54 14.20 -6.83 -14.43
CA ARG A 54 12.79 -6.75 -14.86
C ARG A 54 12.35 -8.10 -15.45
N PRO A 55 11.37 -8.79 -14.85
CA PRO A 55 11.01 -10.14 -15.28
C PRO A 55 10.34 -10.13 -16.65
N LYS A 56 10.65 -11.13 -17.48
CA LYS A 56 9.96 -11.38 -18.75
C LYS A 56 8.61 -12.04 -18.47
N ILE A 57 7.53 -11.41 -18.91
CA ILE A 57 6.18 -12.01 -18.85
C ILE A 57 6.05 -12.96 -20.04
N ARG A 58 5.84 -14.26 -19.78
CA ARG A 58 5.90 -15.33 -20.79
C ARG A 58 4.57 -15.59 -21.52
N LYS A 59 3.46 -14.97 -21.11
CA LYS A 59 2.11 -15.28 -21.63
C LYS A 59 1.61 -14.26 -22.67
N ASN A 60 1.00 -14.77 -23.74
CA ASN A 60 0.42 -14.06 -24.89
C ASN A 60 -0.96 -13.48 -24.50
N ILE A 61 -1.14 -12.17 -24.26
CA ILE A 61 -1.56 -11.06 -25.15
C ILE A 61 -3.02 -11.13 -25.66
N GLU A 62 -3.68 -12.28 -25.72
CA GLU A 62 -5.13 -12.34 -26.01
C GLU A 62 -5.95 -12.29 -24.72
N SER A 63 -5.83 -11.14 -24.06
CA SER A 63 -6.58 -10.83 -22.85
C SER A 63 -7.82 -10.03 -23.22
N PRO A 64 -8.98 -10.31 -22.60
CA PRO A 64 -10.18 -9.52 -22.83
C PRO A 64 -9.92 -8.05 -22.49
N THR A 65 -10.40 -7.16 -23.34
CA THR A 65 -10.35 -5.71 -23.10
C THR A 65 -11.06 -5.37 -21.79
N ILE A 66 -10.66 -4.27 -21.16
CA ILE A 66 -11.33 -3.70 -19.99
C ILE A 66 -12.71 -3.23 -20.41
N LEU A 67 -13.73 -3.79 -19.77
CA LEU A 67 -15.13 -3.44 -20.01
C LEU A 67 -15.48 -2.13 -19.29
N THR A 68 -16.41 -1.37 -19.85
CA THR A 68 -16.87 -0.12 -19.22
C THR A 68 -17.49 -0.39 -17.86
N GLU A 69 -18.22 -1.49 -17.71
CA GLU A 69 -18.84 -1.91 -16.46
C GLU A 69 -17.81 -2.19 -15.37
N GLU A 70 -16.62 -2.71 -15.72
CA GLU A 70 -15.53 -2.92 -14.76
C GLU A 70 -14.98 -1.59 -14.25
N VAL A 71 -14.83 -0.61 -15.14
CA VAL A 71 -14.37 0.74 -14.80
C VAL A 71 -15.39 1.45 -13.92
N GLU A 72 -16.67 1.42 -14.30
CA GLU A 72 -17.76 1.99 -13.50
C GLU A 72 -17.85 1.36 -12.12
N ALA A 73 -17.75 0.02 -12.04
CA ALA A 73 -17.74 -0.70 -10.77
C ALA A 73 -16.52 -0.32 -9.92
N ALA A 74 -15.36 -0.07 -10.54
CA ALA A 74 -14.17 0.40 -9.84
C ALA A 74 -14.35 1.82 -9.29
N ILE A 75 -14.92 2.74 -10.08
CA ILE A 75 -15.24 4.12 -9.70
C ILE A 75 -16.26 4.14 -8.55
N LYS A 76 -17.38 3.42 -8.67
CA LYS A 76 -18.43 3.34 -7.64
C LYS A 76 -17.91 2.84 -6.29
N LYS A 77 -16.86 2.01 -6.29
CA LYS A 77 -16.21 1.51 -5.06
C LYS A 77 -15.11 2.42 -4.52
N MET A 78 -14.80 3.54 -5.17
CA MET A 78 -13.93 4.55 -4.60
C MET A 78 -14.65 5.26 -3.45
N LYS A 79 -13.92 5.57 -2.36
CA LYS A 79 -14.50 6.33 -1.24
C LYS A 79 -14.55 7.80 -1.61
N ASN A 80 -15.66 8.46 -1.31
CA ASN A 80 -15.79 9.91 -1.42
C ASN A 80 -14.83 10.62 -0.44
N GLY A 81 -14.31 11.78 -0.81
CA GLY A 81 -13.42 12.60 0.03
C GLY A 81 -11.99 12.08 0.16
N LYS A 82 -11.52 11.18 -0.72
CA LYS A 82 -10.10 10.83 -0.77
C LYS A 82 -9.29 11.96 -1.42
N ALA A 83 -8.08 12.19 -0.90
CA ALA A 83 -7.12 13.12 -1.48
C ALA A 83 -6.91 12.81 -2.97
N THR A 84 -7.07 13.84 -3.80
CA THR A 84 -6.84 13.78 -5.23
C THR A 84 -5.37 13.50 -5.50
N GLY A 85 -5.09 12.61 -6.46
CA GLY A 85 -3.75 12.53 -7.04
C GLY A 85 -3.43 13.80 -7.84
N PRO A 86 -2.23 13.94 -8.39
CA PRO A 86 -1.81 15.15 -9.09
C PRO A 86 -2.53 15.41 -10.44
N ASP A 87 -3.40 14.50 -10.89
CA ASP A 87 -3.86 14.49 -12.28
C ASP A 87 -5.21 15.20 -12.51
N ASN A 88 -5.35 15.76 -13.72
CA ASN A 88 -6.55 16.43 -14.24
C ASN A 88 -7.08 15.72 -15.52
N ILE A 89 -7.01 14.38 -15.56
CA ILE A 89 -7.30 13.57 -16.75
C ILE A 89 -8.76 13.10 -16.76
N ASP A 90 -9.45 13.25 -17.90
CA ASP A 90 -10.80 12.73 -18.11
C ASP A 90 -10.78 11.20 -18.21
N LEU A 91 -11.57 10.55 -17.33
CA LEU A 91 -11.38 9.15 -17.01
C LEU A 91 -12.22 8.26 -17.92
N THR A 92 -11.63 7.85 -19.05
CA THR A 92 -12.34 7.04 -20.06
C THR A 92 -11.83 5.59 -20.12
N THR A 93 -12.76 4.65 -20.33
CA THR A 93 -12.46 3.23 -20.59
C THR A 93 -11.53 3.06 -21.79
N LYS A 94 -11.61 3.96 -22.79
CA LYS A 94 -10.73 3.95 -23.97
C LYS A 94 -9.27 4.17 -23.59
N LEU A 95 -8.99 5.14 -22.72
CA LEU A 95 -7.62 5.41 -22.26
C LEU A 95 -7.07 4.25 -21.44
N LEU A 96 -7.88 3.66 -20.55
CA LEU A 96 -7.51 2.47 -19.78
C LEU A 96 -7.16 1.29 -20.71
N ASN A 97 -7.95 1.05 -21.75
CA ASN A 97 -7.66 0.01 -22.73
C ASN A 97 -6.40 0.30 -23.54
N ALA A 98 -6.16 1.55 -23.96
CA ALA A 98 -4.93 1.92 -24.66
C ALA A 98 -3.67 1.62 -23.83
N ILE A 99 -3.70 1.92 -22.53
CA ILE A 99 -2.62 1.59 -21.58
C ILE A 99 -2.53 0.07 -21.39
N TYR A 100 -3.66 -0.61 -21.24
CA TYR A 100 -3.71 -2.05 -21.01
C TYR A 100 -3.15 -2.85 -22.20
N ASP A 101 -3.49 -2.44 -23.42
CA ASP A 101 -3.09 -3.10 -24.67
C ASP A 101 -1.63 -2.81 -25.05
N SER A 102 -1.19 -1.56 -24.93
CA SER A 102 0.22 -1.20 -25.16
C SER A 102 1.14 -1.71 -24.03
N GLY A 103 0.63 -1.75 -22.80
CA GLY A 103 1.42 -1.93 -21.60
C GLY A 103 2.21 -0.68 -21.19
N THR A 104 2.16 0.41 -21.96
CA THR A 104 2.88 1.64 -21.66
C THR A 104 2.05 2.50 -20.73
N ILE A 105 2.58 2.77 -19.54
CA ILE A 105 1.93 3.61 -18.54
C ILE A 105 2.53 5.02 -18.65
N PRO A 106 1.72 6.07 -18.90
CA PRO A 106 2.17 7.45 -18.84
C PRO A 106 2.95 7.76 -17.56
N GLU A 107 4.01 8.54 -17.69
CA GLU A 107 4.94 8.83 -16.59
C GLU A 107 4.24 9.44 -15.37
N ASP A 108 3.27 10.34 -15.59
CA ASP A 108 2.50 10.99 -14.52
C ASP A 108 1.69 9.99 -13.68
N LEU A 109 1.24 8.88 -14.29
CA LEU A 109 0.52 7.81 -13.59
C LEU A 109 1.44 6.95 -12.72
N CYS A 110 2.76 7.03 -12.95
CA CYS A 110 3.82 6.35 -12.22
C CYS A 110 4.51 7.24 -11.18
N LYS A 111 3.94 8.41 -10.86
CA LYS A 111 4.49 9.41 -9.93
C LYS A 111 3.71 9.54 -8.62
N PRO A 112 3.67 8.52 -7.73
CA PRO A 112 3.04 8.68 -6.43
C PRO A 112 3.76 9.69 -5.53
N ILE A 113 2.98 10.40 -4.72
CA ILE A 113 3.51 11.26 -3.66
C ILE A 113 3.42 10.51 -2.32
N PHE A 114 4.54 10.32 -1.63
CA PHE A 114 4.54 9.77 -0.28
C PHE A 114 4.26 10.83 0.76
N ILE A 115 3.36 10.52 1.68
CA ILE A 115 3.23 11.25 2.95
C ILE A 115 3.67 10.35 4.09
N VAL A 116 4.17 10.95 5.16
CA VAL A 116 4.61 10.23 6.36
C VAL A 116 3.67 10.50 7.51
N LEU A 117 3.26 9.44 8.20
CA LEU A 117 2.43 9.53 9.40
C LEU A 117 3.13 8.87 10.59
N PRO A 118 3.29 9.55 11.73
CA PRO A 118 3.90 8.95 12.90
C PRO A 118 3.03 7.80 13.44
N LYS A 119 3.66 6.67 13.80
CA LYS A 119 2.98 5.54 14.48
C LYS A 119 2.68 5.86 15.93
N THR A 120 3.54 6.64 16.56
CA THR A 120 3.47 7.04 17.98
C THR A 120 3.73 8.55 18.11
N PRO A 121 3.17 9.23 19.12
CA PRO A 121 3.51 10.62 19.41
C PRO A 121 5.01 10.80 19.66
N GLY A 122 5.60 11.88 19.15
CA GLY A 122 7.03 12.17 19.34
C GLY A 122 7.98 11.24 18.59
N ALA A 123 7.52 10.55 17.54
CA ALA A 123 8.38 9.73 16.70
C ALA A 123 9.43 10.61 16.01
N THR A 124 10.71 10.33 16.26
CA THR A 124 11.86 11.02 15.65
C THR A 124 12.64 10.13 14.67
N GLU A 125 12.36 8.82 14.66
CA GLU A 125 12.98 7.86 13.75
C GLU A 125 12.07 7.56 12.56
N CYS A 126 12.66 7.45 11.36
CA CYS A 126 11.89 7.18 10.15
C CYS A 126 11.08 5.88 10.23
N GLU A 127 11.62 4.83 10.86
CA GLU A 127 10.96 3.53 11.00
C GLU A 127 9.71 3.57 11.89
N LEU A 128 9.62 4.57 12.77
CA LEU A 128 8.45 4.83 13.62
C LEU A 128 7.35 5.58 12.87
N HIS A 129 7.50 5.80 11.57
CA HIS A 129 6.47 6.37 10.71
C HIS A 129 5.95 5.34 9.71
N LYS A 130 4.75 5.61 9.19
CA LYS A 130 4.15 4.91 8.06
C LYS A 130 4.27 5.81 6.85
N THR A 131 4.90 5.30 5.80
CA THR A 131 4.90 5.87 4.47
C THR A 131 3.58 5.50 3.78
N ILE A 132 2.82 6.49 3.34
CA ILE A 132 1.57 6.28 2.59
C ILE A 132 1.75 6.85 1.20
N SER A 133 1.65 5.97 0.20
CA SER A 133 1.68 6.34 -1.21
C SER A 133 0.33 6.96 -1.64
N LEU A 134 0.37 8.20 -2.10
CA LEU A 134 -0.75 8.90 -2.73
C LEU A 134 -0.62 8.76 -4.25
N MET A 135 -1.17 7.67 -4.78
CA MET A 135 -1.25 7.44 -6.22
C MET A 135 -2.34 8.28 -6.89
N SER A 136 -2.18 8.51 -8.20
CA SER A 136 -3.23 9.00 -9.09
C SER A 136 -4.55 8.24 -8.92
N HIS A 137 -5.68 8.94 -9.08
CA HIS A 137 -7.00 8.30 -9.15
C HIS A 137 -7.09 7.31 -10.30
N PHE A 138 -6.49 7.66 -11.43
CA PHE A 138 -6.47 6.81 -12.61
C PHE A 138 -5.72 5.51 -12.33
N THR A 139 -4.51 5.59 -11.77
CA THR A 139 -3.73 4.41 -11.36
C THR A 139 -4.48 3.55 -10.34
N LYS A 140 -5.16 4.17 -9.37
CA LYS A 140 -6.01 3.45 -8.39
C LYS A 140 -7.17 2.71 -9.04
N ILE A 141 -7.79 3.28 -10.08
CA ILE A 141 -8.89 2.66 -10.81
C ILE A 141 -8.37 1.49 -11.65
N LEU A 142 -7.28 1.68 -12.38
CA LEU A 142 -6.61 0.62 -13.14
C LEU A 142 -6.27 -0.56 -12.22
N LEU A 143 -5.56 -0.32 -11.12
CA LEU A 143 -5.21 -1.36 -10.14
C LEU A 143 -6.43 -2.07 -9.55
N ARG A 144 -7.56 -1.35 -9.38
CA ARG A 144 -8.80 -1.94 -8.86
C ARG A 144 -9.46 -2.86 -9.87
N VAL A 145 -9.47 -2.49 -11.15
CA VAL A 145 -9.94 -3.34 -12.25
C VAL A 145 -9.08 -4.61 -12.30
N LEU A 146 -7.74 -4.46 -12.35
CA LEU A 146 -6.81 -5.60 -12.37
C LEU A 146 -7.01 -6.51 -11.15
N MET A 147 -7.08 -5.95 -9.94
CA MET A 147 -7.34 -6.71 -8.72
C MET A 147 -8.66 -7.49 -8.80
N HIS A 148 -9.70 -6.92 -9.40
CA HIS A 148 -10.98 -7.61 -9.56
C HIS A 148 -10.88 -8.79 -10.51
N ARG A 149 -10.21 -8.62 -11.66
CA ARG A 149 -9.96 -9.67 -12.65
C ARG A 149 -9.17 -10.83 -12.09
N MET A 150 -8.09 -10.54 -11.36
CA MET A 150 -7.21 -11.55 -10.76
C MET A 150 -7.83 -12.27 -9.56
N ARG A 151 -8.81 -11.65 -8.88
CA ARG A 151 -9.37 -12.18 -7.63
C ARG A 151 -9.96 -13.58 -7.80
N LYS A 152 -10.55 -13.89 -8.96
CA LYS A 152 -11.14 -15.21 -9.23
C LYS A 152 -10.09 -16.33 -9.16
N SER A 153 -8.88 -16.08 -9.66
CA SER A 153 -7.79 -17.04 -9.66
C SER A 153 -7.04 -17.08 -8.32
N ILE A 154 -6.96 -15.95 -7.61
CA ILE A 154 -6.26 -15.87 -6.32
C ILE A 154 -7.10 -16.46 -5.18
N ARG A 155 -8.43 -16.27 -5.19
CA ARG A 155 -9.30 -16.63 -4.05
C ARG A 155 -9.24 -18.11 -3.65
N PRO A 156 -9.21 -19.09 -4.56
CA PRO A 156 -9.09 -20.52 -4.21
C PRO A 156 -7.80 -20.85 -3.46
N GLU A 157 -6.72 -20.10 -3.70
CA GLU A 157 -5.40 -20.31 -3.11
C GLU A 157 -5.27 -19.74 -1.70
N ILE A 158 -6.21 -18.89 -1.28
CA ILE A 158 -6.20 -18.28 0.04
C ILE A 158 -6.72 -19.28 1.07
N SER A 159 -5.91 -19.55 2.10
CA SER A 159 -6.29 -20.41 3.22
C SER A 159 -7.63 -19.98 3.85
N PRO A 160 -8.53 -20.93 4.17
CA PRO A 160 -9.77 -20.62 4.87
C PRO A 160 -9.54 -20.02 6.26
N LYS A 161 -8.33 -20.19 6.84
CA LYS A 161 -7.90 -19.61 8.11
C LYS A 161 -7.42 -18.15 7.99
N GLN A 162 -7.36 -17.59 6.78
CA GLN A 162 -7.06 -16.19 6.57
C GLN A 162 -8.29 -15.33 6.91
N PHE A 163 -8.10 -14.36 7.79
CA PHE A 163 -9.14 -13.39 8.19
C PHE A 163 -8.88 -12.00 7.62
N GLY A 164 -7.62 -11.59 7.50
CA GLY A 164 -7.24 -10.27 6.99
C GLY A 164 -7.46 -10.15 5.49
N PHE A 165 -8.03 -9.01 5.07
CA PHE A 165 -8.30 -8.66 3.67
C PHE A 165 -9.25 -9.63 2.92
N ILE A 166 -10.00 -10.45 3.65
CA ILE A 166 -11.03 -11.34 3.08
C ILE A 166 -12.40 -10.69 3.27
N PRO A 167 -13.23 -10.58 2.20
CA PRO A 167 -14.60 -10.13 2.34
C PRO A 167 -15.35 -10.92 3.42
N ASP A 168 -16.15 -10.21 4.21
CA ASP A 168 -17.01 -10.78 5.26
C ASP A 168 -16.26 -11.47 6.42
N LYS A 169 -14.93 -11.31 6.50
CA LYS A 169 -14.12 -11.70 7.65
C LYS A 169 -13.42 -10.48 8.24
N GLY A 170 -13.25 -10.48 9.56
CA GLY A 170 -12.49 -9.46 10.25
C GLY A 170 -11.85 -9.97 11.54
N THR A 171 -11.21 -9.05 12.26
CA THR A 171 -10.50 -9.34 13.51
C THR A 171 -11.41 -9.99 14.55
N ARG A 172 -12.70 -9.64 14.57
CA ARG A 172 -13.68 -10.26 15.48
C ARG A 172 -13.81 -11.77 15.25
N ASN A 173 -13.81 -12.22 14.00
CA ASN A 173 -13.86 -13.66 13.68
C ASN A 173 -12.58 -14.36 14.15
N ALA A 174 -11.41 -13.75 13.92
CA ALA A 174 -10.13 -14.31 14.35
C ALA A 174 -10.04 -14.45 15.87
N ILE A 175 -10.43 -13.40 16.62
CA ILE A 175 -10.48 -13.41 18.09
C ILE A 175 -11.45 -14.49 18.56
N PHE A 176 -12.66 -14.54 18.00
CA PHE A 176 -13.65 -15.56 18.37
C PHE A 176 -13.13 -16.98 18.13
N THR A 177 -12.53 -17.27 16.97
CA THR A 177 -11.93 -18.59 16.69
C THR A 177 -10.85 -18.95 17.70
N LEU A 178 -9.99 -17.99 18.08
CA LEU A 178 -8.97 -18.22 19.09
C LEU A 178 -9.57 -18.44 20.49
N SER A 179 -10.58 -17.66 20.88
CA SER A 179 -11.30 -17.82 22.16
C SER A 179 -11.93 -19.19 22.29
N VAL A 180 -12.64 -19.67 21.25
CA VAL A 180 -13.23 -21.02 21.24
C VAL A 180 -12.16 -22.11 21.36
N LEU A 181 -11.01 -21.94 20.69
CA LEU A 181 -9.90 -22.88 20.82
C LEU A 181 -9.34 -22.91 22.25
N MET A 182 -9.17 -21.74 22.87
CA MET A 182 -8.71 -21.61 24.26
C MET A 182 -9.68 -22.28 25.24
N GLU A 183 -10.98 -21.99 25.12
CA GLU A 183 -12.03 -22.61 25.94
C GLU A 183 -12.01 -24.12 25.81
N ARG A 184 -11.89 -24.65 24.59
CA ARG A 184 -11.85 -26.09 24.35
C ARG A 184 -10.63 -26.78 24.95
N CYS A 185 -9.46 -26.14 24.90
CA CYS A 185 -8.25 -26.65 25.53
C CYS A 185 -8.40 -26.71 27.06
N ILE A 186 -9.03 -25.70 27.66
CA ILE A 186 -9.33 -25.66 29.10
C ILE A 186 -10.29 -26.80 29.48
N GLU A 187 -11.39 -26.97 28.74
CA GLU A 187 -12.36 -28.06 28.97
C GLU A 187 -11.72 -29.44 28.91
N MET A 188 -10.77 -29.63 27.99
CA MET A 188 -10.08 -30.90 27.78
C MET A 188 -8.83 -31.08 28.65
N GLN A 189 -8.53 -30.14 29.55
CA GLN A 189 -7.31 -30.11 30.37
C GLN A 189 -6.03 -30.30 29.53
N LYS A 190 -5.97 -29.63 28.37
CA LYS A 190 -4.78 -29.63 27.51
C LYS A 190 -4.10 -28.28 27.54
N ASP A 191 -2.77 -28.33 27.58
CA ASP A 191 -1.95 -27.12 27.45
C ASP A 191 -2.07 -26.54 26.05
N LEU A 192 -2.22 -25.21 25.98
CA LEU A 192 -2.26 -24.44 24.74
C LEU A 192 -1.13 -23.42 24.75
N HIS A 193 -0.21 -23.54 23.79
CA HIS A 193 0.85 -22.57 23.57
C HIS A 193 0.54 -21.72 22.33
N LEU A 194 0.56 -20.39 22.49
CA LEU A 194 0.31 -19.44 21.41
C LEU A 194 1.61 -18.77 20.98
N CYS A 195 1.93 -18.84 19.69
CA CYS A 195 3.07 -18.15 19.08
C CYS A 195 2.55 -17.06 18.14
N PHE A 196 2.87 -15.80 18.44
CA PHE A 196 2.51 -14.66 17.61
C PHE A 196 3.71 -14.25 16.76
N ILE A 197 3.53 -14.24 15.44
CA ILE A 197 4.56 -13.84 14.46
C ILE A 197 4.07 -12.56 13.79
N ASP A 198 4.88 -11.50 13.86
CA ASP A 198 4.63 -10.24 13.15
C ASP A 198 5.78 -9.91 12.20
N TYR A 199 5.44 -9.54 10.97
CA TYR A 199 6.42 -9.23 9.94
C TYR A 199 6.76 -7.74 9.97
N SER A 200 8.03 -7.42 10.19
CA SER A 200 8.52 -6.04 10.08
C SER A 200 8.29 -5.52 8.65
N ARG A 201 7.60 -4.38 8.49
CA ARG A 201 7.46 -3.69 7.19
C ARG A 201 6.97 -4.61 6.06
N ALA A 202 5.94 -5.42 6.35
CA ALA A 202 5.49 -6.48 5.45
C ALA A 202 5.13 -6.01 4.02
N PHE A 203 4.58 -4.80 3.86
CA PHE A 203 4.25 -4.24 2.53
C PHE A 203 5.46 -3.66 1.82
N ASP A 204 6.39 -3.08 2.57
CA ASP A 204 7.56 -2.40 2.01
C ASP A 204 8.65 -3.40 1.58
N LYS A 205 8.71 -4.57 2.23
CA LYS A 205 9.70 -5.62 1.96
C LYS A 205 9.26 -6.68 0.94
N VAL A 206 8.17 -6.45 0.21
CA VAL A 206 7.69 -7.40 -0.81
C VAL A 206 8.63 -7.37 -2.00
N ARG A 207 9.26 -8.52 -2.32
CA ARG A 207 10.08 -8.65 -3.53
C ARG A 207 9.19 -8.77 -4.77
N HIS A 208 9.21 -7.76 -5.64
CA HIS A 208 8.31 -7.69 -6.80
C HIS A 208 8.54 -8.83 -7.80
N VAL A 209 9.78 -9.29 -7.98
CA VAL A 209 10.11 -10.45 -8.83
C VAL A 209 9.41 -11.73 -8.34
N GLU A 210 9.45 -11.99 -7.03
CA GLU A 210 8.82 -13.18 -6.45
C GLU A 210 7.30 -13.06 -6.48
N LEU A 211 6.75 -11.87 -6.22
CA LEU A 211 5.32 -11.61 -6.35
C LEU A 211 4.82 -11.93 -7.77
N LEU A 212 5.49 -11.39 -8.80
CA LEU A 212 5.13 -11.65 -10.20
C LEU A 212 5.32 -13.13 -10.57
N ARG A 213 6.33 -13.81 -10.02
CA ARG A 213 6.53 -15.25 -10.22
C ARG A 213 5.37 -16.06 -9.65
N VAL A 214 4.93 -15.76 -8.42
CA VAL A 214 3.79 -16.44 -7.79
C VAL A 214 2.53 -16.18 -8.60
N LEU A 215 2.24 -14.92 -8.96
CA LEU A 215 1.07 -14.60 -9.78
C LEU A 215 1.11 -15.30 -11.16
N GLY A 216 2.28 -15.44 -11.77
CA GLY A 216 2.45 -16.19 -13.02
C GLY A 216 2.12 -17.68 -12.90
N LYS A 217 2.33 -18.28 -11.72
CA LYS A 217 1.94 -19.68 -11.42
C LYS A 217 0.43 -19.83 -11.22
N LEU A 218 -0.26 -18.79 -10.74
CA LEU A 218 -1.72 -18.78 -10.51
C LEU A 218 -2.55 -18.53 -11.77
N ASP A 219 -1.96 -18.78 -12.93
CA ASP A 219 -2.56 -18.55 -14.24
C ASP A 219 -3.13 -17.13 -14.44
N ILE A 220 -2.52 -16.12 -13.83
CA ILE A 220 -2.90 -14.73 -14.06
C ILE A 220 -2.56 -14.33 -15.49
N ASP A 221 -3.45 -13.53 -16.07
CA ASP A 221 -3.37 -13.02 -17.41
C ASP A 221 -2.07 -12.23 -17.68
N GLY A 222 -1.52 -12.40 -18.89
CA GLY A 222 -0.26 -11.79 -19.29
C GLY A 222 -0.30 -10.26 -19.34
N LYS A 223 -1.40 -9.64 -19.79
CA LYS A 223 -1.54 -8.18 -19.81
C LYS A 223 -1.67 -7.64 -18.39
N ASP A 224 -2.43 -8.30 -17.52
CA ASP A 224 -2.53 -7.93 -16.09
C ASP A 224 -1.14 -7.91 -15.43
N LEU A 225 -0.36 -8.98 -15.60
CA LEU A 225 1.00 -9.08 -15.07
C LEU A 225 1.95 -8.04 -15.69
N ARG A 226 1.81 -7.77 -16.99
CA ARG A 226 2.62 -6.77 -17.69
C ARG A 226 2.39 -5.38 -17.13
N VAL A 227 1.13 -4.98 -16.92
CA VAL A 227 0.79 -3.67 -16.34
C VAL A 227 1.30 -3.57 -14.91
N LEU A 228 1.10 -4.59 -14.07
CA LEU A 228 1.63 -4.61 -12.70
C LEU A 228 3.15 -4.48 -12.66
N ARG A 229 3.85 -5.25 -13.50
CA ARG A 229 5.31 -5.18 -13.62
C ARG A 229 5.77 -3.79 -14.05
N ASN A 230 5.15 -3.22 -15.09
CA ASN A 230 5.54 -1.91 -15.60
C ASN A 230 5.31 -0.83 -14.54
N LEU A 231 4.16 -0.86 -13.86
CA LEU A 231 3.90 0.06 -12.76
C LEU A 231 4.91 -0.08 -11.61
N SER A 232 5.36 -1.29 -11.28
CA SER A 232 6.36 -1.50 -10.23
C SER A 232 7.77 -1.05 -10.62
N TRP A 233 8.18 -1.21 -11.88
CA TRP A 233 9.55 -0.86 -12.32
C TRP A 233 9.69 0.55 -12.86
N ASP A 234 8.61 1.17 -13.34
CA ASP A 234 8.68 2.48 -13.98
C ASP A 234 8.25 3.60 -12.98
N GLN A 235 8.15 3.27 -11.67
CA GLN A 235 7.69 4.18 -10.63
C GLN A 235 8.80 5.13 -10.15
N THR A 236 8.47 6.41 -10.08
CA THR A 236 9.30 7.42 -9.40
C THR A 236 8.46 8.11 -8.33
N ALA A 237 9.05 8.49 -7.21
CA ALA A 237 8.30 9.03 -6.10
C ALA A 237 8.94 10.25 -5.46
N SER A 238 8.09 11.14 -4.96
CA SER A 238 8.45 12.33 -4.19
C SER A 238 7.84 12.21 -2.80
N VAL A 239 8.54 12.70 -1.77
CA VAL A 239 8.00 12.79 -0.41
C VAL A 239 7.49 14.20 -0.15
N ARG A 240 6.28 14.30 0.42
CA ARG A 240 5.66 15.56 0.82
C ARG A 240 5.61 15.74 2.33
N ILE A 241 6.15 16.85 2.82
CA ILE A 241 6.14 17.27 4.22
C ILE A 241 5.63 18.71 4.30
N GLU A 242 4.55 18.96 5.05
CA GLU A 242 3.96 20.31 5.25
C GLU A 242 3.67 21.12 3.96
N GLY A 243 3.47 20.45 2.82
CA GLY A 243 3.20 21.11 1.54
C GLY A 243 4.44 21.30 0.66
N GLU A 244 5.64 21.06 1.18
CA GLU A 244 6.87 20.99 0.39
C GLU A 244 7.12 19.57 -0.11
N HIS A 245 7.79 19.47 -1.25
CA HIS A 245 8.05 18.22 -1.98
C HIS A 245 9.55 18.00 -2.13
N SER A 246 10.00 16.75 -1.98
CA SER A 246 11.32 16.33 -2.44
C SER A 246 11.34 16.17 -3.96
N ASP A 247 12.55 16.10 -4.53
CA ASP A 247 12.72 15.64 -5.90
C ASP A 247 12.15 14.23 -6.09
N PHE A 248 11.74 13.93 -7.32
CA PHE A 248 11.32 12.58 -7.72
C PHE A 248 12.54 11.67 -7.85
N LYS A 249 12.49 10.53 -7.18
CA LYS A 249 13.51 9.49 -7.27
C LYS A 249 12.90 8.17 -7.70
N HIS A 250 13.67 7.35 -8.41
CA HIS A 250 13.24 6.00 -8.72
C HIS A 250 13.14 5.18 -7.43
N ILE A 251 12.02 4.50 -7.26
CA ILE A 251 11.77 3.59 -6.13
C ILE A 251 11.52 2.16 -6.61
#